data_AF-A0A9D2TJU1-F1
#
_entry.id   AF-A0A9D2TJU1-F1
#
_cell.length_a   1.000
_cell.length_b   1.000
_cell.length_c   1.000
_cell.angle_alpha   90.00
_cell.angle_beta   90.00
_cell.angle_gamma   90.00
#
_symmetry.space_group_name_H-M   'P 1'
#
loop_
_entity.id
_entity.type
_entity.pdbx_description
1 polymer ?
#
loop_
_entity_poly.entity_id
_entity_poly.type
_entity_poly.pdbx_seq_one_letter_code
_entity_poly.pdbx_strand_id
1 'polypeptide(L)'
;MSQPPPPSGPPAPDAGARAADGAGPAGRSGDPSAPQRPAPGTDLGTDLSASLGFAGNALLRSPLAFLGAGALYMVVMIVVVLGAFVAALLFAIAVVESGPAPGDELTAGQFLLTIAVSVGVVVVSMPVALLWQAGAARAGGVILEGGRPTFGQALVGPGRVFLTALLVMVIVVIGTFLLYLPGIIAGVFLMYAIPAAVRGASPVAALKESVALARAHLGTTVVGYLALMVASYAGSMVVIGMIAAIPFGVLLQLALYERLNGRELPEPAKA
;
A
#
# COMPACT_ATOMS: atom_id res chain seq x y z
N MET A 1 69.06 -34.94 47.51
CA MET A 1 68.64 -35.33 46.15
C MET A 1 67.23 -35.92 46.28
N SER A 2 66.25 -35.03 46.41
CA SER A 2 65.17 -34.72 45.44
C SER A 2 64.04 -35.76 45.45
N GLN A 3 62.97 -35.44 46.20
CA GLN A 3 61.69 -36.15 46.20
C GLN A 3 61.02 -36.10 44.81
N PRO A 4 60.30 -37.17 44.41
CA PRO A 4 59.51 -37.16 43.18
C PRO A 4 58.24 -36.28 43.32
N PRO A 5 57.79 -35.62 42.23
CA PRO A 5 56.62 -34.74 42.26
C PRO A 5 55.30 -35.53 42.40
N PRO A 6 54.29 -34.96 43.08
CA PRO A 6 52.98 -35.60 43.25
C PRO A 6 52.17 -35.62 41.94
N PRO A 7 51.26 -36.62 41.77
CA PRO A 7 50.50 -36.83 40.55
C PRO A 7 49.44 -35.74 40.30
N SER A 8 49.31 -35.34 39.04
CA SER A 8 48.33 -34.39 38.52
C SER A 8 46.89 -34.89 38.69
N GLY A 9 46.03 -34.05 39.29
CA GLY A 9 44.61 -34.33 39.47
C GLY A 9 43.80 -34.35 38.17
N PRO A 10 42.53 -34.82 38.22
CA PRO A 10 41.69 -35.01 37.05
C PRO A 10 41.21 -33.69 36.42
N PRO A 11 40.96 -33.66 35.09
CA PRO A 11 40.52 -32.46 34.38
C PRO A 11 39.09 -32.06 34.74
N ALA A 12 38.85 -30.75 34.79
CA ALA A 12 37.54 -30.16 35.03
C ALA A 12 36.57 -30.37 33.84
N PRO A 13 35.26 -30.51 34.07
CA PRO A 13 34.27 -30.66 33.01
C PRO A 13 33.93 -29.32 32.34
N ASP A 14 34.15 -29.24 31.03
CA ASP A 14 33.65 -28.15 30.18
C ASP A 14 32.13 -28.26 30.05
N ALA A 15 31.42 -27.38 30.75
CA ALA A 15 29.98 -27.21 30.64
C ALA A 15 29.65 -25.88 29.97
N GLY A 16 28.98 -25.96 28.82
CA GLY A 16 27.98 -24.95 28.45
C GLY A 16 28.34 -24.04 27.30
N ALA A 17 27.85 -24.45 26.12
CA ALA A 17 27.61 -23.59 24.97
C ALA A 17 26.91 -22.27 25.35
N ARG A 18 27.33 -21.16 24.71
CA ARG A 18 26.47 -19.99 24.52
C ARG A 18 26.57 -19.51 23.09
N ALA A 19 25.40 -19.53 22.44
CA ALA A 19 25.12 -18.95 21.15
C ALA A 19 25.45 -17.45 21.16
N ALA A 20 25.99 -16.99 20.03
CA ALA A 20 26.21 -15.59 19.74
C ALA A 20 24.86 -14.94 19.39
N ASP A 21 24.16 -14.42 20.39
CA ASP A 21 23.01 -13.54 20.19
C ASP A 21 23.50 -12.09 20.01
N GLY A 22 23.19 -11.54 18.85
CA GLY A 22 23.48 -10.16 18.47
C GLY A 22 22.76 -9.17 19.38
N ALA A 23 23.50 -8.18 19.85
CA ALA A 23 23.02 -7.09 20.68
C ALA A 23 21.99 -6.22 19.94
N GLY A 24 20.71 -6.32 20.33
CA GLY A 24 19.71 -5.28 20.14
C GLY A 24 19.83 -4.22 21.24
N PRO A 25 19.46 -2.94 20.98
CA PRO A 25 19.61 -1.87 21.96
C PRO A 25 18.67 -2.06 23.15
N ALA A 26 19.26 -2.08 24.35
CA ALA A 26 18.57 -2.20 25.63
C ALA A 26 17.53 -1.08 25.81
N GLY A 27 16.25 -1.50 25.89
CA GLY A 27 15.13 -0.63 26.22
C GLY A 27 15.23 -0.09 27.64
N ARG A 28 15.04 1.22 27.76
CA ARG A 28 14.98 1.98 29.02
C ARG A 28 13.99 1.34 30.01
N SER A 29 14.44 1.16 31.25
CA SER A 29 13.60 0.87 32.41
C SER A 29 12.58 2.01 32.62
N GLY A 30 11.32 1.76 32.24
CA GLY A 30 10.21 2.68 32.42
C GLY A 30 9.58 2.60 33.82
N ASP A 31 9.00 3.72 34.23
CA ASP A 31 8.15 3.90 35.40
C ASP A 31 7.05 2.81 35.48
N PRO A 32 6.92 2.05 36.59
CA PRO A 32 5.93 0.96 36.74
C PRO A 32 4.46 1.40 36.62
N SER A 33 4.18 2.70 36.60
CA SER A 33 2.82 3.25 36.69
C SER A 33 2.28 3.84 35.38
N ALA A 34 3.04 3.83 34.29
CA ALA A 34 2.52 4.22 32.98
C ALA A 34 1.64 3.09 32.40
N PRO A 35 0.41 3.39 31.93
CA PRO A 35 -0.41 2.38 31.27
C PRO A 35 0.33 1.80 30.07
N GLN A 36 0.62 0.49 30.12
CA GLN A 36 1.28 -0.23 29.05
C GLN A 36 0.41 -0.18 27.79
N ARG A 37 0.89 0.52 26.77
CA ARG A 37 0.24 0.52 25.45
C ARG A 37 0.32 -0.91 24.88
N PRO A 38 -0.76 -1.46 24.29
CA PRO A 38 -0.69 -2.75 23.61
C PRO A 38 0.41 -2.76 22.56
N ALA A 39 1.13 -3.87 22.46
CA ALA A 39 2.18 -4.03 21.46
C ALA A 39 1.60 -3.94 20.03
N PRO A 40 2.39 -3.53 19.03
CA PRO A 40 1.92 -3.51 17.65
C PRO A 40 1.47 -4.89 17.19
N GLY A 41 0.33 -4.96 16.50
CA GLY A 41 -0.21 -6.19 15.92
C GLY A 41 -1.03 -7.04 16.88
N THR A 42 -1.15 -6.65 18.15
CA THR A 42 -1.86 -7.44 19.18
C THR A 42 -3.28 -6.93 19.47
N ASP A 43 -3.60 -5.68 19.13
CA ASP A 43 -4.90 -5.08 19.39
C ASP A 43 -5.41 -4.28 18.19
N LEU A 44 -6.54 -4.71 17.63
CA LEU A 44 -7.14 -4.14 16.43
C LEU A 44 -7.43 -2.64 16.57
N GLY A 45 -8.00 -2.22 17.70
CA GLY A 45 -8.39 -0.82 17.92
C GLY A 45 -7.18 0.10 17.99
N THR A 46 -6.14 -0.32 18.72
CA THR A 46 -4.88 0.41 18.84
C THR A 46 -4.10 0.42 17.53
N ASP A 47 -4.11 -0.69 16.78
CA ASP A 47 -3.47 -0.80 15.46
C ASP A 47 -4.11 0.12 14.43
N LEU A 48 -5.45 0.10 14.34
CA LEU A 48 -6.18 0.91 13.38
C LEU A 48 -6.08 2.40 13.70
N SER A 49 -6.31 2.79 14.96
CA SER A 49 -6.28 4.20 15.37
C SER A 49 -4.89 4.83 15.18
N ALA A 50 -3.83 4.12 15.51
CA ALA A 50 -2.47 4.62 15.26
C ALA A 50 -2.13 4.67 13.78
N SER A 51 -2.60 3.71 12.99
CA SER A 51 -2.34 3.70 11.54
C SER A 51 -3.08 4.83 10.83
N LEU A 52 -4.32 5.13 11.23
CA LEU A 52 -5.08 6.30 10.77
C LEU A 52 -4.39 7.61 11.18
N GLY A 53 -3.96 7.70 12.44
CA GLY A 53 -3.22 8.86 12.96
C GLY A 53 -1.90 9.08 12.22
N PHE A 54 -1.16 8.00 11.95
CA PHE A 54 0.07 8.06 11.15
C PHE A 54 -0.22 8.53 9.72
N ALA A 55 -1.22 7.95 9.04
CA ALA A 55 -1.54 8.32 7.66
C ALA A 55 -1.92 9.80 7.53
N GLY A 56 -2.75 10.31 8.44
CA GLY A 56 -3.11 11.73 8.49
C GLY A 56 -1.91 12.63 8.79
N ASN A 57 -1.14 12.31 9.83
CA ASN A 57 0.01 13.13 10.23
C ASN A 57 1.13 13.13 9.18
N ALA A 58 1.42 11.99 8.57
CA ALA A 58 2.43 11.86 7.51
C ALA A 58 2.03 12.68 6.28
N LEU A 59 0.75 12.62 5.88
CA LEU A 59 0.21 13.42 4.78
C LEU A 59 0.33 14.92 5.06
N LEU A 60 -0.12 15.36 6.25
CA LEU A 60 -0.14 16.78 6.64
C LEU A 60 1.25 17.37 6.90
N ARG A 61 2.21 16.56 7.35
CA ARG A 61 3.60 17.01 7.59
C ARG A 61 4.47 17.00 6.33
N SER A 62 4.01 16.34 5.25
CA SER A 62 4.69 16.31 3.95
C SER A 62 3.75 16.71 2.80
N PRO A 63 3.09 17.88 2.86
CA PRO A 63 2.03 18.23 1.92
C PRO A 63 2.56 18.42 0.49
N LEU A 64 3.76 18.97 0.32
CA LEU A 64 4.34 19.14 -1.01
C LEU A 64 4.65 17.79 -1.68
N ALA A 65 5.15 16.81 -0.91
CA ALA A 65 5.42 15.48 -1.44
C ALA A 65 4.13 14.79 -1.89
N PHE A 66 3.08 14.79 -1.07
CA PHE A 66 1.87 14.05 -1.39
C PHE A 66 0.83 14.85 -2.19
N LEU A 67 0.45 16.03 -1.72
CA LEU A 67 -0.56 16.86 -2.37
C LEU A 67 0.02 17.59 -3.59
N GLY A 68 1.27 18.04 -3.53
CA GLY A 68 1.93 18.64 -4.69
C GLY A 68 2.09 17.63 -5.83
N ALA A 69 2.67 16.45 -5.56
CA ALA A 69 2.79 15.40 -6.57
C ALA A 69 1.41 14.91 -7.02
N GLY A 70 0.46 14.77 -6.09
CA GLY A 70 -0.91 14.39 -6.40
C GLY A 70 -1.64 15.40 -7.28
N ALA A 71 -1.43 16.71 -7.07
CA ALA A 71 -1.99 17.74 -7.94
C ALA A 71 -1.43 17.63 -9.37
N LEU A 72 -0.14 17.36 -9.54
CA LEU A 72 0.45 17.11 -10.86
C LEU A 72 -0.20 15.87 -11.51
N TYR A 73 -0.33 14.77 -10.77
CA TYR A 73 -1.00 13.57 -11.27
C TYR A 73 -2.47 13.79 -11.60
N MET A 74 -3.18 14.62 -10.83
CA MET A 74 -4.56 15.00 -11.15
C MET A 74 -4.65 15.79 -12.45
N VAL A 75 -3.73 16.72 -12.70
CA VAL A 75 -3.68 17.44 -13.99
C VAL A 75 -3.45 16.46 -15.14
N VAL A 76 -2.48 15.54 -15.01
CA VAL A 76 -2.23 14.50 -16.02
C VAL A 76 -3.46 13.61 -16.21
N MET A 77 -4.12 13.17 -15.14
CA MET A 77 -5.34 12.38 -15.19
C MET A 77 -6.48 13.13 -15.89
N ILE A 78 -6.66 14.42 -15.61
CA ILE A 78 -7.67 15.25 -16.29
C ILE A 78 -7.39 15.31 -17.80
N VAL A 79 -6.14 15.53 -18.20
CA VAL A 79 -5.76 15.55 -19.63
C VAL A 79 -6.03 14.20 -20.29
N VAL A 80 -5.66 13.10 -19.64
CA VAL A 80 -5.89 11.74 -20.15
C VAL A 80 -7.38 11.44 -20.27
N VAL A 81 -8.17 11.71 -19.23
CA VAL A 81 -9.62 11.46 -19.21
C VAL A 81 -10.34 12.37 -20.20
N LEU A 82 -10.00 13.65 -20.28
CA LEU A 82 -10.58 14.57 -21.24
C LEU A 82 -10.25 14.17 -22.68
N GLY A 83 -9.00 13.79 -22.95
CA GLY A 83 -8.59 13.30 -24.27
C GLY A 83 -9.35 12.02 -24.65
N ALA A 84 -9.48 11.08 -23.71
CA ALA A 84 -10.23 9.85 -23.91
C ALA A 84 -11.74 10.12 -24.10
N PHE A 85 -12.32 11.07 -23.37
CA PHE A 85 -13.70 11.50 -23.52
C PHE A 85 -13.94 12.16 -24.88
N VAL A 86 -13.07 13.07 -25.33
CA VAL A 86 -13.14 13.69 -26.65
C VAL A 86 -13.04 12.63 -27.75
N ALA A 87 -12.12 11.68 -27.62
CA ALA A 87 -12.01 10.56 -28.56
C ALA A 87 -13.28 9.70 -28.60
N ALA A 88 -13.85 9.37 -27.43
CA ALA A 88 -15.10 8.64 -27.33
C ALA A 88 -16.29 9.41 -27.95
N LEU A 89 -16.33 10.73 -27.78
CA LEU A 89 -17.36 11.59 -28.36
C LEU A 89 -17.26 11.65 -29.89
N LEU A 90 -16.06 11.89 -30.42
CA LEU A 90 -15.82 11.89 -31.88
C LEU A 90 -16.18 10.53 -32.48
N PHE A 91 -15.83 9.46 -31.78
CA PHE A 91 -16.18 8.11 -32.18
C PHE A 91 -17.71 7.89 -32.19
N ALA A 92 -18.42 8.33 -31.15
CA ALA A 92 -19.88 8.24 -31.09
C ALA A 92 -20.56 9.02 -32.23
N ILE A 93 -20.07 10.22 -32.55
CA ILE A 93 -20.56 11.01 -33.69
C ILE A 93 -20.39 10.22 -35.00
N ALA A 94 -19.20 9.65 -35.23
CA ALA A 94 -18.94 8.84 -36.42
C ALA A 94 -19.87 7.61 -36.51
N VAL A 95 -20.16 6.94 -35.39
CA VAL A 95 -21.12 5.82 -35.37
C VAL A 95 -22.55 6.27 -35.70
N VAL A 96 -22.97 7.44 -35.24
CA VAL A 96 -24.31 7.99 -35.55
C VAL A 96 -24.39 8.40 -37.03
N GLU A 97 -23.36 9.04 -37.58
CA GLU A 97 -23.32 9.45 -38.99
C GLU A 97 -23.24 8.25 -39.95
N SER A 98 -22.56 7.19 -39.54
CA SER A 98 -22.42 5.94 -40.31
C SER A 98 -23.51 4.90 -40.00
N GLY A 99 -24.40 5.20 -39.06
CA GLY A 99 -25.33 4.26 -38.46
C GLY A 99 -26.66 4.08 -39.22
N PRO A 100 -27.48 3.10 -38.83
CA PRO A 100 -28.77 2.85 -39.45
C PRO A 100 -29.79 3.96 -39.13
N ALA A 101 -30.90 4.01 -39.88
CA ALA A 101 -31.93 5.04 -39.74
C ALA A 101 -32.55 5.07 -38.32
N PRO A 102 -33.11 6.22 -37.89
CA PRO A 102 -33.75 6.34 -36.58
C PRO A 102 -34.84 5.28 -36.38
N GLY A 103 -34.66 4.38 -35.42
CA GLY A 103 -35.60 3.29 -35.10
C GLY A 103 -34.97 1.89 -35.09
N ASP A 104 -33.76 1.72 -35.61
CA ASP A 104 -33.02 0.45 -35.54
C ASP A 104 -32.37 0.22 -34.18
N GLU A 105 -32.35 -1.03 -33.73
CA GLU A 105 -31.64 -1.46 -32.52
C GLU A 105 -30.12 -1.35 -32.71
N LEU A 106 -29.40 -1.05 -31.62
CA LEU A 106 -27.94 -1.13 -31.60
C LEU A 106 -27.50 -2.53 -32.00
N THR A 107 -26.73 -2.63 -33.09
CA THR A 107 -26.13 -3.91 -33.48
C THR A 107 -25.19 -4.41 -32.39
N ALA A 108 -25.04 -5.73 -32.26
CA ALA A 108 -24.08 -6.32 -31.32
C ALA A 108 -22.66 -5.76 -31.48
N GLY A 109 -22.26 -5.41 -32.71
CA GLY A 109 -20.99 -4.75 -33.00
C GLY A 109 -20.88 -3.37 -32.37
N GLN A 110 -21.90 -2.52 -32.50
CA GLN A 110 -21.91 -1.18 -31.89
C GLN A 110 -21.94 -1.24 -30.36
N PHE A 111 -22.66 -2.22 -29.79
CA PHE A 111 -22.68 -2.46 -28.34
C PHE A 111 -21.29 -2.87 -27.81
N LEU A 112 -20.65 -3.87 -28.43
CA LEU A 112 -19.31 -4.33 -28.05
C LEU A 112 -18.27 -3.22 -28.19
N LEU A 113 -18.40 -2.40 -29.23
CA LEU A 113 -17.50 -1.29 -29.49
C LEU A 113 -17.65 -0.16 -28.47
N THR A 114 -18.86 0.14 -28.02
CA THR A 114 -19.12 1.09 -26.93
C THR A 114 -18.50 0.62 -25.61
N ILE A 115 -18.62 -0.67 -25.31
CA ILE A 115 -17.92 -1.30 -24.16
C ILE A 115 -16.41 -1.17 -24.34
N ALA A 116 -15.87 -1.50 -25.52
CA ALA A 116 -14.44 -1.44 -25.79
C ALA A 116 -13.86 -0.04 -25.59
N VAL A 117 -14.56 1.02 -26.03
CA VAL A 117 -14.15 2.42 -25.80
C VAL A 117 -14.16 2.76 -24.31
N SER A 118 -15.23 2.40 -23.60
CA SER A 118 -15.36 2.65 -22.16
C SER A 118 -14.26 1.96 -21.35
N VAL A 119 -13.97 0.69 -21.67
CA VAL A 119 -12.86 -0.08 -21.09
C VAL A 119 -11.52 0.54 -21.48
N GLY A 120 -11.37 0.98 -22.74
CA GLY A 120 -10.17 1.64 -23.23
C GLY A 120 -9.80 2.89 -22.42
N VAL A 121 -10.78 3.73 -22.08
CA VAL A 121 -10.58 4.91 -21.22
C VAL A 121 -10.01 4.50 -19.85
N VAL A 122 -10.60 3.49 -19.22
CA VAL A 122 -10.13 2.97 -17.92
C VAL A 122 -8.70 2.45 -18.05
N VAL A 123 -8.42 1.62 -19.05
CA VAL A 123 -7.11 1.01 -19.28
C VAL A 123 -6.03 2.07 -19.51
N VAL A 124 -6.31 3.13 -20.28
CA VAL A 124 -5.34 4.22 -20.53
C VAL A 124 -5.08 5.06 -19.27
N SER A 125 -6.07 5.19 -18.38
CA SER A 125 -5.91 5.93 -17.12
C SER A 125 -5.13 5.15 -16.05
N MET A 126 -5.08 3.82 -16.15
CA MET A 126 -4.47 2.93 -15.14
C MET A 126 -2.97 3.19 -14.90
N PRO A 127 -2.10 3.31 -15.93
CA PRO A 127 -0.68 3.57 -15.71
C PRO A 127 -0.41 4.82 -14.86
N VAL A 128 -1.21 5.87 -15.05
CA VAL A 128 -1.07 7.14 -14.31
C VAL A 128 -1.40 6.92 -12.83
N ALA A 129 -2.51 6.22 -12.53
CA ALA A 129 -2.88 5.87 -11.16
C ALA A 129 -1.84 4.97 -10.48
N LEU A 130 -1.30 3.99 -11.21
CA LEU A 130 -0.25 3.09 -10.70
C LEU A 130 1.06 3.82 -10.41
N LEU A 131 1.47 4.75 -11.28
CA LEU A 131 2.65 5.58 -11.05
C LEU A 131 2.48 6.48 -9.83
N TRP A 132 1.31 7.10 -9.69
CA TRP A 132 0.97 7.91 -8.52
C TRP A 132 1.01 7.08 -7.24
N GLN A 133 0.37 5.91 -7.23
CA GLN A 133 0.38 5.01 -6.08
C GLN A 133 1.80 4.54 -5.72
N ALA A 134 2.61 4.18 -6.72
CA ALA A 134 3.99 3.75 -6.50
C ALA A 134 4.89 4.89 -5.98
N GLY A 135 4.72 6.11 -6.48
CA GLY A 135 5.41 7.30 -5.99
C GLY A 135 5.02 7.63 -4.54
N ALA A 136 3.72 7.62 -4.22
CA ALA A 136 3.23 7.78 -2.86
C ALA A 136 3.78 6.70 -1.91
N ALA A 137 3.87 5.45 -2.36
CA ALA A 137 4.43 4.34 -1.58
C ALA A 137 5.92 4.52 -1.31
N ARG A 138 6.69 5.00 -2.28
CA ARG A 138 8.10 5.36 -2.07
C ARG A 138 8.25 6.48 -1.06
N ALA A 139 7.46 7.55 -1.18
CA ALA A 139 7.47 8.66 -0.23
C ALA A 139 7.09 8.20 1.19
N GLY A 140 6.09 7.32 1.32
CA GLY A 140 5.72 6.70 2.59
C GLY A 140 6.84 5.84 3.18
N GLY A 141 7.57 5.08 2.35
CA GLY A 141 8.75 4.33 2.77
C GLY A 141 9.84 5.21 3.39
N VAL A 142 10.10 6.38 2.81
CA VAL A 142 11.05 7.36 3.38
C VAL A 142 10.61 7.83 4.77
N ILE A 143 9.30 8.05 4.98
CA ILE A 143 8.77 8.43 6.31
C ILE A 143 8.93 7.30 7.31
N LEU A 144 8.69 6.04 6.89
CA LEU A 144 8.91 4.87 7.75
C LEU A 144 10.37 4.69 8.16
N GLU A 145 11.30 5.21 7.37
CA GLU A 145 12.74 5.25 7.69
C GLU A 145 13.11 6.48 8.55
N GLY A 146 12.15 7.29 8.96
CA GLY A 146 12.36 8.52 9.75
C GLY A 146 12.79 9.72 8.91
N GLY A 147 12.80 9.60 7.58
CA GLY A 147 13.18 10.65 6.65
C GLY A 147 12.04 11.60 6.27
N ARG A 148 12.37 12.60 5.44
CA ARG A 148 11.42 13.54 4.83
C ARG A 148 11.35 13.29 3.33
N PRO A 149 10.20 12.89 2.77
CA PRO A 149 10.08 12.69 1.33
C PRO A 149 10.08 14.03 0.59
N THR A 150 10.76 14.04 -0.53
CA THR A 150 10.77 15.16 -1.48
C THR A 150 9.66 14.99 -2.53
N PHE A 151 9.29 16.09 -3.20
CA PHE A 151 8.35 16.07 -4.33
C PHE A 151 8.74 15.03 -5.39
N GLY A 152 10.01 15.01 -5.83
CA GLY A 152 10.49 14.07 -6.84
C GLY A 152 10.44 12.61 -6.40
N GLN A 153 10.61 12.32 -5.10
CA GLN A 153 10.45 10.97 -4.57
C GLN A 153 9.01 10.48 -4.60
N ALA A 154 8.04 11.39 -4.49
CA ALA A 154 6.63 11.08 -4.57
C ALA A 154 6.08 10.97 -6.00
N LEU A 155 6.87 11.38 -7.01
CA LEU A 155 6.48 11.23 -8.41
C LEU A 155 6.61 9.79 -8.90
N VAL A 156 7.73 9.12 -8.67
CA VAL A 156 7.97 7.78 -9.23
C VAL A 156 8.51 6.82 -8.17
N GLY A 157 7.86 5.66 -8.07
CA GLY A 157 8.26 4.57 -7.19
C GLY A 157 9.26 3.59 -7.81
N PRO A 158 9.91 2.74 -7.01
CA PRO A 158 10.74 1.65 -7.53
C PRO A 158 9.93 0.74 -8.46
N GLY A 159 10.56 0.22 -9.52
CA GLY A 159 9.90 -0.67 -10.49
C GLY A 159 9.18 -1.85 -9.81
N ARG A 160 9.78 -2.44 -8.78
CA ARG A 160 9.13 -3.53 -8.01
C ARG A 160 7.78 -3.11 -7.41
N VAL A 161 7.65 -1.89 -6.89
CA VAL A 161 6.41 -1.39 -6.28
C VAL A 161 5.35 -1.18 -7.36
N PHE A 162 5.74 -0.60 -8.50
CA PHE A 162 4.86 -0.44 -9.66
C PHE A 162 4.38 -1.79 -10.20
N LEU A 163 5.27 -2.76 -10.40
CA LEU A 163 4.91 -4.10 -10.87
C LEU A 163 4.00 -4.83 -9.87
N THR A 164 4.24 -4.68 -8.56
CA THR A 164 3.32 -5.24 -7.54
C THR A 164 1.94 -4.60 -7.62
N ALA A 165 1.85 -3.27 -7.71
CA ALA A 165 0.58 -2.57 -7.84
C ALA A 165 -0.17 -3.00 -9.12
N LEU A 166 0.55 -3.17 -10.23
CA LEU A 166 0.00 -3.70 -11.49
C LEU A 166 -0.57 -5.11 -11.32
N LEU A 167 0.16 -6.03 -10.68
CA LEU A 167 -0.33 -7.39 -10.42
C LEU A 167 -1.56 -7.39 -9.52
N VAL A 168 -1.55 -6.61 -8.42
CA VAL A 168 -2.71 -6.46 -7.53
C VAL A 168 -3.91 -5.95 -8.31
N MET A 169 -3.72 -4.91 -9.13
CA MET A 169 -4.78 -4.34 -9.97
C MET A 169 -5.37 -5.40 -10.90
N VAL A 170 -4.54 -6.15 -11.64
CA VAL A 170 -5.02 -7.19 -12.56
C VAL A 170 -5.83 -8.26 -11.82
N ILE A 171 -5.34 -8.72 -10.66
CA ILE A 171 -6.04 -9.74 -9.87
C ILE A 171 -7.39 -9.20 -9.36
N VAL A 172 -7.42 -7.98 -8.81
CA VAL A 172 -8.64 -7.36 -8.30
C VAL A 172 -9.64 -7.14 -9.44
N VAL A 173 -9.20 -6.61 -10.58
CA VAL A 173 -10.05 -6.35 -11.75
C VAL A 173 -10.66 -7.65 -12.29
N ILE A 174 -9.86 -8.71 -12.44
CA ILE A 174 -10.38 -10.04 -12.83
C ILE A 174 -11.41 -10.53 -11.81
N GLY A 175 -11.11 -10.43 -10.51
CA GLY A 175 -12.05 -10.82 -9.46
C GLY A 175 -13.35 -10.01 -9.50
N THR A 176 -13.26 -8.72 -9.82
CA THR A 176 -14.41 -7.83 -9.96
C THR A 176 -15.25 -8.20 -11.17
N PHE A 177 -14.64 -8.49 -12.33
CA PHE A 177 -15.34 -8.92 -13.54
C PHE A 177 -16.04 -10.28 -13.39
N LEU A 178 -15.52 -11.18 -12.55
CA LEU A 178 -16.14 -12.49 -12.35
C LEU A 178 -17.47 -12.36 -11.61
N LEU A 179 -17.51 -11.76 -10.41
CA LEU A 179 -18.74 -11.64 -9.59
C LEU A 179 -18.72 -10.47 -8.58
N TYR A 180 -17.93 -9.42 -8.80
CA TYR A 180 -17.67 -8.28 -7.88
C TYR A 180 -17.05 -8.67 -6.52
N LEU A 181 -17.71 -9.55 -5.77
CA LEU A 181 -17.30 -10.08 -4.47
C LEU A 181 -15.90 -10.74 -4.48
N PRO A 182 -15.50 -11.54 -5.51
CA PRO A 182 -14.14 -12.08 -5.57
C PRO A 182 -13.07 -10.98 -5.65
N GLY A 183 -13.38 -9.85 -6.31
CA GLY A 183 -12.49 -8.69 -6.37
C GLY A 183 -12.28 -8.04 -5.00
N ILE A 184 -13.35 -7.90 -4.21
CA ILE A 184 -13.25 -7.42 -2.82
C ILE A 184 -12.40 -8.36 -1.97
N ILE A 185 -12.65 -9.67 -2.05
CA ILE A 185 -11.89 -10.68 -1.30
C ILE A 185 -10.40 -10.58 -1.67
N ALA A 186 -10.08 -10.48 -2.97
CA ALA A 186 -8.70 -10.27 -3.42
C ALA A 186 -8.12 -8.95 -2.87
N GLY A 187 -8.87 -7.85 -2.88
CA GLY A 187 -8.45 -6.57 -2.32
C GLY A 187 -8.09 -6.65 -0.84
N VAL A 188 -8.87 -7.36 -0.04
CA VAL A 188 -8.59 -7.59 1.39
C VAL A 188 -7.28 -8.38 1.56
N PHE A 189 -7.11 -9.49 0.85
CA PHE A 189 -5.90 -10.32 0.98
C PHE A 189 -4.64 -9.70 0.37
N LEU A 190 -4.79 -8.78 -0.58
CA LEU A 190 -3.68 -8.11 -1.27
C LEU A 190 -3.40 -6.69 -0.77
N MET A 191 -4.12 -6.23 0.26
CA MET A 191 -4.00 -4.90 0.85
C MET A 191 -2.56 -4.53 1.26
N TYR A 192 -1.73 -5.53 1.58
CA TYR A 192 -0.36 -5.31 2.06
C TYR A 192 0.73 -5.63 1.03
N ALA A 193 0.36 -5.97 -0.21
CA ALA A 193 1.35 -6.32 -1.23
C ALA A 193 2.25 -5.12 -1.58
N ILE A 194 1.66 -3.93 -1.72
CA ILE A 194 2.43 -2.69 -1.97
C ILE A 194 3.38 -2.39 -0.79
N PRO A 195 2.93 -2.39 0.49
CA PRO A 195 3.82 -2.30 1.65
C PRO A 195 4.98 -3.32 1.67
N ALA A 196 4.71 -4.59 1.40
CA ALA A 196 5.76 -5.62 1.34
C ALA A 196 6.80 -5.31 0.24
N ALA A 197 6.34 -4.84 -0.93
CA ALA A 197 7.23 -4.42 -2.01
C ALA A 197 8.06 -3.17 -1.66
N VAL A 198 7.51 -2.24 -0.88
CA VAL A 198 8.26 -1.10 -0.32
C VAL A 198 9.41 -1.60 0.55
N ARG A 199 9.15 -2.60 1.42
CA ARG A 199 10.18 -3.27 2.25
C ARG A 199 11.13 -4.20 1.51
N GLY A 200 11.03 -4.29 0.18
CA GLY A 200 12.02 -4.97 -0.65
C GLY A 200 11.59 -6.32 -1.22
N ALA A 201 10.38 -6.80 -0.91
CA ALA A 201 9.87 -8.02 -1.52
C ALA A 201 9.76 -7.86 -3.05
N SER A 202 10.11 -8.92 -3.79
CA SER A 202 9.82 -8.99 -5.22
C SER A 202 8.30 -9.06 -5.45
N PRO A 203 7.78 -8.71 -6.65
CA PRO A 203 6.34 -8.58 -6.84
C PRO A 203 5.54 -9.84 -6.46
N VAL A 204 6.00 -11.02 -6.86
CA VAL A 204 5.33 -12.27 -6.50
C VAL A 204 5.49 -12.61 -5.02
N ALA A 205 6.65 -12.32 -4.41
CA ALA A 205 6.86 -12.53 -2.98
C ALA A 205 5.95 -11.61 -2.16
N ALA A 206 5.78 -10.37 -2.59
CA ALA A 206 4.92 -9.38 -1.95
C ALA A 206 3.44 -9.80 -1.92
N LEU A 207 2.93 -10.40 -3.00
CA LEU A 207 1.58 -10.97 -3.02
C LEU A 207 1.42 -12.09 -1.99
N LYS A 208 2.38 -13.01 -1.94
CA LYS A 208 2.37 -14.15 -1.00
C LYS A 208 2.42 -13.66 0.45
N GLU A 209 3.29 -12.71 0.73
CA GLU A 209 3.44 -12.11 2.05
C GLU A 209 2.17 -11.38 2.47
N SER A 210 1.54 -10.61 1.56
CA SER A 210 0.27 -9.95 1.84
C SER A 210 -0.82 -10.95 2.23
N VAL A 211 -0.96 -12.04 1.48
CA VAL A 211 -1.96 -13.08 1.76
C VAL A 211 -1.66 -13.74 3.11
N ALA A 212 -0.40 -14.05 3.41
CA ALA A 212 -0.01 -14.65 4.68
C ALA A 212 -0.33 -13.73 5.87
N LEU A 213 0.03 -12.44 5.76
CA LEU A 213 -0.22 -11.45 6.81
C LEU A 213 -1.72 -11.18 7.00
N ALA A 214 -2.47 -11.03 5.90
CA ALA A 214 -3.91 -10.86 5.94
C ALA A 214 -4.63 -12.06 6.57
N ARG A 215 -4.16 -13.29 6.34
CA ARG A 215 -4.70 -14.49 6.99
C ARG A 215 -4.39 -14.54 8.49
N ALA A 216 -3.16 -14.17 8.87
CA ALA A 216 -2.75 -14.14 10.28
C ALA A 216 -3.53 -13.08 11.08
N HIS A 217 -3.93 -11.97 10.43
CA HIS A 217 -4.63 -10.85 11.06
C HIS A 217 -5.93 -10.52 10.33
N LEU A 218 -6.78 -11.52 10.10
CA LEU A 218 -7.96 -11.36 9.25
C LEU A 218 -8.93 -10.29 9.76
N GLY A 219 -9.22 -10.27 11.06
CA GLY A 219 -10.10 -9.27 11.66
C GLY A 219 -9.59 -7.84 11.44
N THR A 220 -8.33 -7.58 11.80
CA THR A 220 -7.72 -6.25 11.61
C THR A 220 -7.63 -5.87 10.14
N THR A 221 -7.35 -6.82 9.26
CA THR A 221 -7.24 -6.57 7.82
C THR A 221 -8.60 -6.24 7.19
N VAL A 222 -9.65 -6.98 7.53
CA VAL A 222 -11.01 -6.70 7.05
C VAL A 222 -11.47 -5.32 7.53
N VAL A 223 -11.31 -5.02 8.82
CA VAL A 223 -11.71 -3.70 9.35
C VAL A 223 -10.84 -2.58 8.76
N GLY A 224 -9.54 -2.79 8.60
CA GLY A 224 -8.63 -1.85 7.95
C GLY A 224 -8.99 -1.58 6.50
N TYR A 225 -9.37 -2.61 5.74
CA TYR A 225 -9.84 -2.47 4.36
C TYR A 225 -11.16 -1.70 4.29
N LEU A 226 -12.12 -1.98 5.19
CA LEU A 226 -13.36 -1.22 5.28
C LEU A 226 -13.11 0.25 5.65
N ALA A 227 -12.20 0.52 6.58
CA ALA A 227 -11.81 1.88 6.93
C ALA A 227 -11.17 2.61 5.74
N LEU A 228 -10.34 1.92 4.96
CA LEU A 228 -9.78 2.43 3.71
C LEU A 228 -10.87 2.75 2.68
N MET A 229 -11.87 1.87 2.51
CA MET A 229 -12.99 2.12 1.60
C MET A 229 -13.79 3.36 2.02
N VAL A 230 -14.13 3.48 3.31
CA VAL A 230 -14.84 4.63 3.86
C VAL A 230 -14.03 5.92 3.68
N ALA A 231 -12.74 5.89 4.00
CA ALA A 231 -11.86 7.05 3.83
C ALA A 231 -11.72 7.46 2.35
N SER A 232 -11.63 6.49 1.44
CA SER A 232 -11.55 6.75 0.00
C SER A 232 -12.85 7.35 -0.53
N TYR A 233 -14.00 6.84 -0.08
CA TYR A 233 -15.32 7.37 -0.45
C TYR A 233 -15.57 8.77 0.13
N ALA A 234 -15.18 9.01 1.38
CA ALA A 234 -15.29 10.35 1.98
C ALA A 234 -14.34 11.35 1.28
N GLY A 235 -13.11 10.91 0.97
CA GLY A 235 -12.13 11.71 0.24
C GLY A 235 -12.62 12.10 -1.15
N SER A 236 -13.33 11.22 -1.86
CA SER A 236 -13.81 11.52 -3.21
C SER A 236 -14.91 12.59 -3.27
N MET A 237 -15.53 12.95 -2.14
CA MET A 237 -16.58 13.98 -2.09
C MET A 237 -16.06 15.41 -2.25
N VAL A 238 -14.76 15.66 -2.08
CA VAL A 238 -14.15 16.98 -2.22
C VAL A 238 -12.88 16.91 -3.07
N VAL A 239 -12.61 17.93 -3.88
CA VAL A 239 -11.49 17.92 -4.85
C VAL A 239 -10.13 17.65 -4.19
N ILE A 240 -9.86 18.33 -3.07
CA ILE A 240 -8.62 18.11 -2.31
C ILE A 240 -8.58 16.69 -1.72
N GLY A 241 -9.73 16.15 -1.32
CA GLY A 241 -9.84 14.79 -0.81
C GLY A 241 -9.56 13.74 -1.87
N MET A 242 -9.93 13.97 -3.13
CA MET A 242 -9.57 13.09 -4.26
C MET A 242 -8.05 13.01 -4.42
N ILE A 243 -7.35 14.15 -4.29
CA ILE A 243 -5.88 14.20 -4.33
C ILE A 243 -5.29 13.45 -3.13
N ALA A 244 -5.88 13.64 -1.94
CA ALA A 244 -5.38 13.04 -0.71
C ALA A 244 -5.67 11.53 -0.59
N ALA A 245 -6.68 11.00 -1.29
CA ALA A 245 -7.17 9.63 -1.11
C ALA A 245 -6.11 8.57 -1.39
N ILE A 246 -5.40 8.66 -2.52
CA ILE A 246 -4.35 7.71 -2.89
C ILE A 246 -3.19 7.72 -1.87
N PRO A 247 -2.53 8.86 -1.58
CA PRO A 247 -1.44 8.87 -0.63
C PRO A 247 -1.89 8.50 0.79
N PHE A 248 -3.07 8.95 1.23
CA PHE A 248 -3.63 8.54 2.52
C PHE A 248 -3.82 7.02 2.60
N GLY A 249 -4.42 6.43 1.56
CA GLY A 249 -4.66 4.99 1.52
C GLY A 249 -3.38 4.17 1.54
N VAL A 250 -2.37 4.60 0.78
CA VAL A 250 -1.05 3.97 0.79
C VAL A 250 -0.37 4.09 2.15
N LEU A 251 -0.42 5.26 2.79
CA LEU A 251 0.15 5.46 4.12
C LEU A 251 -0.55 4.63 5.19
N LEU A 252 -1.87 4.48 5.11
CA LEU A 252 -2.66 3.62 5.99
C LEU A 252 -2.25 2.14 5.82
N GLN A 253 -2.13 1.67 4.58
CA GLN A 253 -1.69 0.31 4.28
C GLN A 253 -0.26 0.05 4.81
N LEU A 254 0.65 1.00 4.60
CA LEU A 254 2.01 0.94 5.12
C LEU A 254 2.02 0.84 6.64
N ALA A 255 1.28 1.71 7.33
CA ALA A 255 1.23 1.74 8.79
C ALA A 255 0.63 0.46 9.39
N LEU A 256 -0.47 -0.04 8.83
CA LEU A 256 -1.06 -1.31 9.25
C LEU A 256 -0.07 -2.46 9.02
N TYR A 257 0.58 -2.51 7.86
CA TYR A 257 1.57 -3.53 7.56
C TYR A 257 2.76 -3.51 8.53
N GLU A 258 3.24 -2.33 8.94
CA GLU A 258 4.29 -2.21 9.96
C GLU A 258 3.82 -2.78 11.29
N ARG A 259 2.66 -2.33 11.77
CA ARG A 259 2.12 -2.72 13.06
C ARG A 259 1.81 -4.21 13.14
N LEU A 260 1.20 -4.77 12.11
CA LEU A 260 0.89 -6.21 12.05
C LEU A 260 2.15 -7.08 11.97
N ASN A 261 3.29 -6.53 11.55
CA ASN A 261 4.60 -7.18 11.65
C ASN A 261 5.32 -6.89 12.98
N GLY A 262 4.63 -6.34 13.98
CA GLY A 262 5.19 -6.04 15.30
C GLY A 262 6.11 -4.82 15.33
N ARG A 263 6.10 -3.96 14.29
CA ARG A 263 6.96 -2.78 14.22
C ARG A 263 6.23 -1.54 14.73
N GLU A 264 6.96 -0.73 15.48
CA GLU A 264 6.50 0.59 15.91
C GLU A 264 6.53 1.59 14.75
N LEU A 265 5.57 2.51 14.76
CA LEU A 265 5.51 3.57 13.77
C LEU A 265 6.40 4.73 14.20
N PRO A 266 7.29 5.23 13.32
CA PRO A 266 8.04 6.43 13.63
C PRO A 266 7.11 7.64 13.70
N GLU A 267 7.50 8.64 14.47
CA GLU A 267 6.83 9.94 14.40
C GLU A 267 7.25 10.64 13.08
N PRO A 268 6.30 11.02 12.19
CA PRO A 268 6.67 11.69 10.95
C PRO A 268 7.36 13.02 11.25
N ALA A 269 8.48 13.32 10.58
CA ALA A 269 9.26 14.52 10.86
C ALA A 269 8.40 15.81 10.79
N LYS A 270 8.66 16.76 11.69
CA LYS A 270 7.97 18.06 11.70
C LYS A 270 8.31 18.87 10.44
N ALA A 271 7.31 19.60 9.95
CA ALA A 271 7.41 20.44 8.75
C ALA A 271 8.45 21.56 8.95
#